data_AF-A0A2V5XAK4-F1
#
_entry.id   AF-A0A2V5XAK4-F1
#
_cell.length_a   1.000
_cell.length_b   1.000
_cell.length_c   1.000
_cell.angle_alpha   90.00
_cell.angle_beta   90.00
_cell.angle_gamma   90.00
#
_symmetry.space_group_name_H-M   'P 1'
#
loop_
_entity.id
_entity.type
_entity.pdbx_description
1 polymer ?
#
loop_
_entity_poly.entity_id
_entity_poly.type
_entity_poly.pdbx_seq_one_letter_code
_entity_poly.pdbx_strand_id
1 'polypeptide(L)'
;MFFEGGASLTGTNTLSNGAAGMITFNKSMTVPGSMDIAGELVIGGASLTVTINGALTLESSGELDNPGTLNVGAFVNNGGVIVGNPPQVVPGLAPASLRIDQIQLVRSSRVGLLDRNSASALYEVALTWQAQPNQGFVIESSNDLSRWTAESANVVEDSPGRYRGALQVGATARFFRLHRLDGAASAVSSQRSPPIQ
;
A
#
# COMPACT_ATOMS: atom_id res chain seq x y z
N MET A 1 20.03 -3.24 21.53
CA MET A 1 18.82 -3.89 22.06
C MET A 1 18.89 -5.37 21.69
N PHE A 2 18.57 -6.27 22.61
CA PHE A 2 18.70 -7.71 22.38
C PHE A 2 17.38 -8.41 22.77
N PHE A 3 16.78 -9.14 21.84
CA PHE A 3 15.54 -9.87 22.04
C PHE A 3 15.82 -11.37 22.18
N GLU A 4 15.53 -11.91 23.36
CA GLU A 4 15.77 -13.31 23.72
C GLU A 4 14.71 -13.85 24.69
N GLY A 5 14.73 -15.17 24.92
CA GLY A 5 13.85 -15.83 25.89
C GLY A 5 12.36 -15.49 25.70
N GLY A 6 11.71 -15.02 26.77
CA GLY A 6 10.29 -14.67 26.79
C GLY A 6 9.93 -13.32 26.17
N ALA A 7 10.87 -12.60 25.55
CA ALA A 7 10.62 -11.25 25.03
C ALA A 7 9.48 -11.23 24.00
N SER A 8 8.65 -10.18 24.08
CA SER A 8 7.57 -9.89 23.15
C SER A 8 7.52 -8.40 22.83
N LEU A 9 7.01 -8.06 21.66
CA LEU A 9 6.72 -6.69 21.24
C LEU A 9 5.23 -6.56 21.00
N THR A 10 4.67 -5.43 21.41
CA THR A 10 3.25 -5.10 21.21
C THR A 10 3.11 -3.68 20.68
N GLY A 11 1.99 -3.40 20.02
CA GLY A 11 1.76 -2.14 19.31
C GLY A 11 2.38 -2.12 17.91
N THR A 12 1.87 -1.22 17.07
CA THR A 12 2.17 -1.15 15.62
C THR A 12 3.11 0.00 15.26
N ASN A 13 3.77 0.60 16.26
CA ASN A 13 4.70 1.71 16.04
C ASN A 13 6.00 1.24 15.39
N THR A 14 6.77 2.19 14.86
CA THR A 14 8.10 1.91 14.29
C THR A 14 9.13 1.70 15.41
N LEU A 15 9.87 0.61 15.31
CA LEU A 15 11.09 0.37 16.09
C LEU A 15 12.31 0.80 15.27
N SER A 16 13.17 1.64 15.83
CA SER A 16 14.34 2.12 15.09
C SER A 16 15.63 2.07 15.90
N ASN A 17 16.75 2.04 15.18
CA ASN A 17 18.07 2.35 15.73
C ASN A 17 18.73 3.47 14.92
N GLY A 18 19.61 4.23 15.57
CA GLY A 18 20.47 5.20 14.90
C GLY A 18 21.74 4.56 14.37
N ALA A 19 22.56 5.36 13.67
CA ALA A 19 23.91 4.97 13.29
C ALA A 19 24.70 4.48 14.52
N ALA A 20 25.44 3.38 14.37
CA ALA A 20 26.13 2.63 15.43
C ALA A 20 25.21 1.95 16.48
N GLY A 21 23.90 2.07 16.38
CA GLY A 21 22.97 1.27 17.17
C GLY A 21 22.92 -0.18 16.68
N MET A 22 22.58 -1.12 17.55
CA MET A 22 22.42 -2.52 17.20
C MET A 22 21.10 -3.06 17.76
N ILE A 23 20.34 -3.78 16.94
CA ILE A 23 19.19 -4.58 17.35
C ILE A 23 19.46 -6.03 16.97
N THR A 24 19.38 -6.94 17.93
CA THR A 24 19.57 -8.37 17.69
C THR A 24 18.34 -9.15 18.07
N PHE A 25 17.89 -10.02 17.18
CA PHE A 25 16.88 -11.04 17.44
C PHE A 25 17.55 -12.40 17.60
N ASN A 26 17.65 -12.88 18.84
CA ASN A 26 18.19 -14.21 19.16
C ASN A 26 17.07 -15.23 19.44
N LYS A 27 15.90 -15.00 18.84
CA LYS A 27 14.74 -15.89 18.85
C LYS A 27 13.87 -15.60 17.63
N SER A 28 13.05 -16.58 17.26
CA SER A 28 11.95 -16.32 16.32
C SER A 28 10.87 -15.48 17.01
N MET A 29 10.42 -14.41 16.35
CA MET A 29 9.36 -13.55 16.87
C MET A 29 8.76 -12.64 15.79
N THR A 30 7.66 -11.98 16.14
CA THR A 30 6.99 -10.98 15.31
C THR A 30 7.20 -9.58 15.87
N VAL A 31 7.55 -8.65 14.98
CA VAL A 31 7.48 -7.20 15.20
C VAL A 31 6.16 -6.72 14.61
N PRO A 32 5.17 -6.29 15.42
CA PRO A 32 3.84 -5.98 14.88
C PRO A 32 3.80 -4.68 14.05
N GLY A 33 4.77 -3.79 14.24
CA GLY A 33 4.94 -2.55 13.48
C GLY A 33 6.04 -2.62 12.43
N SER A 34 6.55 -1.45 12.05
CA SER A 34 7.66 -1.29 11.09
C SER A 34 9.02 -1.23 11.79
N MET A 35 10.11 -1.32 11.02
CA MET A 35 11.46 -1.07 11.50
C MET A 35 12.24 -0.15 10.57
N ASP A 36 12.94 0.85 11.15
CA ASP A 36 13.86 1.73 10.43
C ASP A 36 15.29 1.54 10.99
N ILE A 37 16.22 1.10 10.16
CA ILE A 37 17.54 0.64 10.57
C ILE A 37 18.64 1.51 9.96
N ALA A 38 19.26 2.36 10.79
CA ALA A 38 20.44 3.14 10.42
C ALA A 38 21.74 2.61 11.01
N GLY A 39 21.67 1.66 11.94
CA GLY A 39 22.79 0.90 12.45
C GLY A 39 22.69 -0.58 12.03
N GLU A 40 22.91 -1.49 12.95
CA GLU A 40 22.94 -2.94 12.66
C GLU A 40 21.65 -3.64 13.11
N LEU A 41 21.12 -4.50 12.25
CA LEU A 41 20.06 -5.46 12.56
C LEU A 41 20.61 -6.89 12.38
N VAL A 42 20.58 -7.68 13.44
CA VAL A 42 21.13 -9.05 13.46
C VAL A 42 20.04 -10.08 13.72
N ILE A 43 19.94 -11.10 12.87
CA ILE A 43 19.17 -12.32 13.11
C ILE A 43 20.14 -13.39 13.62
N GLY A 44 20.16 -13.66 14.92
CA GLY A 44 21.28 -14.34 15.60
C GLY A 44 21.56 -15.80 15.20
N GLY A 45 20.74 -16.42 14.35
CA GLY A 45 20.94 -17.81 13.94
C GLY A 45 20.14 -18.22 12.70
N ALA A 46 20.68 -19.19 11.96
CA ALA A 46 20.12 -19.65 10.68
C ALA A 46 18.75 -20.34 10.78
N SER A 47 18.39 -20.86 11.96
CA SER A 47 17.09 -21.47 12.23
C SER A 47 16.02 -20.47 12.70
N LEU A 48 16.37 -19.20 12.87
CA LEU A 48 15.46 -18.19 13.39
C LEU A 48 14.64 -17.58 12.25
N THR A 49 13.36 -17.32 12.57
CA THR A 49 12.43 -16.61 11.71
C THR A 49 11.93 -15.37 12.42
N VAL A 50 12.27 -14.20 11.89
CA VAL A 50 11.71 -12.93 12.34
C VAL A 50 10.71 -12.44 11.31
N THR A 51 9.55 -12.02 11.77
CA THR A 51 8.50 -11.45 10.93
C THR A 51 8.27 -10.00 11.34
N ILE A 52 8.53 -9.06 10.44
CA ILE A 52 8.14 -7.66 10.59
C ILE A 52 6.83 -7.50 9.84
N ASN A 53 5.73 -7.27 10.57
CA ASN A 53 4.46 -7.07 9.93
C ASN A 53 4.53 -5.82 9.05
N GLY A 54 5.08 -4.70 9.56
CA GLY A 54 5.23 -3.46 8.79
C GLY A 54 6.32 -3.48 7.72
N ALA A 55 6.76 -2.27 7.35
CA ALA A 55 7.88 -2.09 6.45
C ALA A 55 9.21 -2.26 7.20
N LEU A 56 10.22 -2.80 6.52
CA LEU A 56 11.61 -2.67 6.90
C LEU A 56 12.27 -1.64 5.98
N THR A 57 12.75 -0.55 6.57
CA THR A 57 13.62 0.43 5.90
C THR A 57 15.05 0.21 6.37
N LEU A 58 15.95 -0.08 5.44
CA LEU A 58 17.38 -0.13 5.68
C LEU A 58 18.01 1.15 5.14
N GLU A 59 18.50 2.00 6.03
CA GLU A 59 19.11 3.27 5.67
C GLU A 59 20.53 3.08 5.11
N SER A 60 21.08 4.12 4.49
CA SER A 60 22.40 4.06 3.83
C SER A 60 23.57 3.64 4.74
N SER A 61 23.50 3.94 6.04
CA SER A 61 24.49 3.51 7.03
C SER A 61 24.13 2.18 7.71
N GLY A 62 22.99 1.60 7.36
CA GLY A 62 22.45 0.41 7.98
C GLY A 62 23.08 -0.87 7.45
N GLU A 63 23.21 -1.85 8.32
CA GLU A 63 23.65 -3.20 8.00
C GLU A 63 22.64 -4.22 8.52
N LEU A 64 22.28 -5.19 7.67
CA LEU A 64 21.48 -6.34 8.02
C LEU A 64 22.37 -7.60 7.97
N ASP A 65 22.61 -8.24 9.12
CA ASP A 65 23.19 -9.58 9.18
C ASP A 65 22.08 -10.60 9.42
N ASN A 66 21.78 -11.38 8.37
CA ASN A 66 20.69 -12.34 8.39
C ASN A 66 21.12 -13.74 7.89
N PRO A 67 21.68 -14.58 8.77
CA PRO A 67 21.86 -16.01 8.48
C PRO A 67 20.53 -16.78 8.42
N GLY A 68 19.44 -16.24 8.98
CA GLY A 68 18.13 -16.90 9.11
C GLY A 68 17.09 -16.44 8.08
N THR A 69 15.82 -16.41 8.50
CA THR A 69 14.70 -15.93 7.68
C THR A 69 14.14 -14.62 8.23
N LEU A 70 14.02 -13.62 7.36
CA LEU A 70 13.41 -12.33 7.67
C LEU A 70 12.25 -12.07 6.73
N ASN A 71 11.03 -12.25 7.23
CA ASN A 71 9.79 -11.93 6.52
C ASN A 71 9.39 -10.49 6.82
N VAL A 72 9.05 -9.71 5.79
CA VAL A 72 8.65 -8.32 5.94
C VAL A 72 7.42 -8.03 5.12
N GLY A 73 6.61 -7.06 5.54
CA GLY A 73 5.46 -6.65 4.76
C GLY A 73 5.80 -5.73 3.59
N ALA A 74 6.85 -4.93 3.73
CA ALA A 74 7.47 -4.17 2.65
C ALA A 74 8.97 -4.03 2.94
N PHE A 75 9.77 -3.85 1.90
CA PHE A 75 11.21 -3.63 2.05
C PHE A 75 11.67 -2.43 1.23
N VAL A 76 12.40 -1.52 1.88
CA VAL A 76 13.05 -0.38 1.25
C VAL A 76 14.52 -0.42 1.64
N ASN A 77 15.41 -0.40 0.64
CA ASN A 77 16.85 -0.28 0.86
C ASN A 77 17.36 1.05 0.29
N ASN A 78 17.73 1.98 1.18
CA ASN A 78 18.26 3.31 0.84
C ASN A 78 19.80 3.31 0.70
N GLY A 79 20.41 2.16 0.38
CA GLY A 79 21.85 2.00 0.18
C GLY A 79 22.59 1.29 1.31
N GLY A 80 21.86 0.65 2.24
CA GLY A 80 22.43 -0.16 3.30
C GLY A 80 22.88 -1.55 2.81
N VAL A 81 23.69 -2.19 3.65
CA VAL A 81 24.36 -3.47 3.35
C VAL A 81 23.55 -4.64 3.88
N ILE A 82 23.45 -5.70 3.08
CA ILE A 82 22.82 -6.96 3.49
C ILE A 82 23.88 -8.05 3.44
N VAL A 83 24.10 -8.70 4.59
CA VAL A 83 24.94 -9.88 4.76
C VAL A 83 24.03 -11.08 5.00
N GLY A 84 24.21 -12.13 4.19
CA GLY A 84 23.38 -13.33 4.24
C GLY A 84 22.09 -13.21 3.42
N ASN A 85 20.98 -13.70 3.96
CA ASN A 85 19.72 -13.83 3.25
C ASN A 85 18.99 -12.48 3.16
N PRO A 86 18.51 -12.07 1.96
CA PRO A 86 17.74 -10.85 1.84
C PRO A 86 16.36 -10.94 2.53
N PRO A 87 15.77 -9.80 2.93
CA PRO A 87 14.39 -9.77 3.41
C PRO A 87 13.41 -10.33 2.36
N GLN A 88 12.50 -11.17 2.81
CA GLN A 88 11.45 -11.77 1.99
C GLN A 88 10.15 -10.99 2.18
N VAL A 89 9.69 -10.31 1.12
CA VAL A 89 8.42 -9.58 1.17
C VAL A 89 7.28 -10.59 1.10
N VAL A 90 6.48 -10.65 2.16
CA VAL A 90 5.31 -11.52 2.24
C VAL A 90 4.05 -10.68 1.99
N PRO A 91 3.30 -10.93 0.89
CA PRO A 91 2.06 -10.23 0.61
C PRO A 91 1.08 -10.33 1.78
N GLY A 92 0.47 -9.22 2.15
CA GLY A 92 -0.53 -9.17 3.22
C GLY A 92 0.00 -8.80 4.61
N LEU A 93 1.31 -8.82 4.86
CA LEU A 93 1.87 -8.48 6.19
C LEU A 93 1.84 -6.98 6.51
N ALA A 94 2.39 -6.12 5.64
CA ALA A 94 2.45 -4.68 5.91
C ALA A 94 1.07 -4.11 5.70
N PRO A 95 0.44 -3.45 6.69
CA PRO A 95 -0.65 -2.57 6.35
C PRO A 95 -0.06 -1.54 5.39
N ALA A 96 -0.32 -1.68 4.09
CA ALA A 96 -0.04 -0.56 3.22
C ALA A 96 -1.01 0.50 3.68
N SER A 97 -0.46 1.57 4.25
CA SER A 97 -1.21 2.76 4.52
C SER A 97 -1.72 3.25 3.17
N LEU A 98 -2.98 2.94 2.89
CA LEU A 98 -3.71 3.41 1.73
C LEU A 98 -3.51 4.93 1.64
N ARG A 99 -2.76 5.37 0.64
CA ARG A 99 -2.40 6.79 0.49
C ARG A 99 -2.72 7.23 -0.93
N ILE A 100 -3.61 8.20 -1.05
CA ILE A 100 -3.84 8.91 -2.31
C ILE A 100 -2.63 9.80 -2.57
N ASP A 101 -1.92 9.55 -3.67
CA ASP A 101 -0.78 10.35 -4.09
C ASP A 101 -1.23 11.54 -4.96
N GLN A 102 -2.26 11.35 -5.79
CA GLN A 102 -2.73 12.37 -6.72
C GLN A 102 -4.23 12.27 -6.96
N ILE A 103 -4.89 13.42 -7.07
CA ILE A 103 -6.23 13.57 -7.62
C ILE A 103 -6.13 14.62 -8.74
N GLN A 104 -6.45 14.23 -9.97
CA GLN A 104 -6.40 15.10 -11.13
C GLN A 104 -7.77 15.22 -11.76
N LEU A 105 -8.23 16.46 -11.93
CA LEU A 105 -9.41 16.79 -12.72
C LEU A 105 -8.99 16.89 -14.20
N VAL A 106 -9.31 15.86 -14.97
CA VAL A 106 -9.14 15.86 -16.42
C VAL A 106 -10.40 16.48 -17.02
N ARG A 107 -10.34 17.76 -17.38
CA ARG A 107 -11.48 18.37 -18.08
C ARG A 107 -11.57 17.74 -19.47
N SER A 108 -12.64 17.01 -19.74
CA SER A 108 -12.99 16.66 -21.09
C SER A 108 -13.29 17.97 -21.83
N SER A 109 -12.45 18.35 -22.77
CA SER A 109 -12.58 19.59 -23.57
C SER A 109 -13.72 19.51 -24.59
N ARG A 110 -14.79 18.76 -24.30
CA ARG A 110 -16.00 18.80 -25.13
C ARG A 110 -16.77 20.07 -24.80
N VAL A 111 -16.37 21.17 -25.41
CA VAL A 111 -17.30 22.26 -25.73
C VAL A 111 -18.23 21.71 -26.82
N GLY A 112 -19.16 20.86 -26.42
CA GLY A 112 -20.31 20.52 -27.24
C GLY A 112 -21.36 21.60 -27.03
N LEU A 113 -21.98 22.06 -28.12
CA LEU A 113 -23.24 22.81 -28.05
C LEU A 113 -24.27 21.94 -27.31
N LEU A 114 -24.40 22.17 -26.02
CA LEU A 114 -25.40 21.51 -25.22
C LEU A 114 -26.68 22.33 -25.31
N ASP A 115 -27.77 21.67 -25.70
CA ASP A 115 -29.12 22.13 -25.41
C ASP A 115 -29.17 22.61 -23.95
N ARG A 116 -29.68 23.84 -23.73
CA ARG A 116 -29.83 24.51 -22.43
C ARG A 116 -30.50 23.63 -21.37
N ASN A 117 -31.23 22.60 -21.77
CA ASN A 117 -32.03 21.77 -20.87
C ASN A 117 -31.42 20.41 -20.48
N SER A 118 -30.26 20.00 -21.03
CA SER A 118 -29.80 18.60 -20.88
C SER A 118 -28.32 18.42 -20.47
N ALA A 119 -27.65 19.48 -20.03
CA ALA A 119 -26.20 19.46 -19.83
C ALA A 119 -25.78 19.19 -18.38
N SER A 120 -25.85 17.95 -17.92
CA SER A 120 -25.04 17.54 -16.76
C SER A 120 -23.57 17.54 -17.20
N ALA A 121 -22.81 18.60 -16.90
CA ALA A 121 -21.38 18.59 -17.16
C ALA A 121 -20.74 17.42 -16.38
N LEU A 122 -20.18 16.47 -17.12
CA LEU A 122 -19.41 15.36 -16.56
C LEU A 122 -17.93 15.72 -16.63
N TYR A 123 -17.23 15.48 -15.52
CA TYR A 123 -15.80 15.68 -15.40
C TYR A 123 -15.11 14.33 -15.25
N GLU A 124 -14.00 14.17 -15.95
CA GLU A 124 -13.14 13.01 -15.74
C GLU A 124 -12.21 13.31 -14.56
N VAL A 125 -12.13 12.37 -13.63
CA VAL A 125 -11.23 12.44 -12.49
C VAL A 125 -10.33 11.22 -12.53
N ALA A 126 -9.03 11.45 -12.41
CA ALA A 126 -8.02 10.41 -12.27
C ALA A 126 -7.42 10.46 -10.86
N LEU A 127 -7.41 9.33 -10.17
CA LEU A 127 -6.76 9.15 -8.88
C LEU A 127 -5.58 8.20 -9.04
N THR A 128 -4.48 8.48 -8.35
CA THR A 128 -3.40 7.51 -8.14
C THR A 128 -3.14 7.33 -6.67
N TRP A 129 -2.91 6.10 -6.24
CA TRP A 129 -2.67 5.78 -4.82
C TRP A 129 -1.71 4.61 -4.66
N GLN A 130 -1.17 4.50 -3.45
CA GLN A 130 -0.40 3.36 -2.99
C GLN A 130 -1.19 2.52 -1.99
N ALA A 131 -1.08 1.20 -2.12
CA ALA A 131 -1.67 0.22 -1.21
C ALA A 131 -0.93 -1.13 -1.31
N GLN A 132 -1.43 -2.19 -0.65
CA GLN A 132 -0.79 -3.51 -0.75
C GLN A 132 -1.05 -4.04 -2.16
N PRO A 133 -0.11 -4.77 -2.79
CA PRO A 133 -0.33 -5.36 -4.10
C PRO A 133 -1.52 -6.31 -4.13
N ASN A 134 -2.12 -6.47 -5.31
CA ASN A 134 -3.27 -7.34 -5.57
C ASN A 134 -4.53 -7.05 -4.72
N GLN A 135 -4.80 -5.79 -4.38
CA GLN A 135 -6.02 -5.37 -3.69
C GLN A 135 -7.08 -4.78 -4.62
N GLY A 136 -8.36 -4.97 -4.24
CA GLY A 136 -9.50 -4.33 -4.88
C GLY A 136 -9.89 -3.04 -4.16
N PHE A 137 -10.36 -2.05 -4.92
CA PHE A 137 -10.77 -0.74 -4.39
C PHE A 137 -12.09 -0.28 -5.00
N VAL A 138 -12.87 0.44 -4.19
CA VAL A 138 -14.01 1.25 -4.63
C VAL A 138 -13.65 2.71 -4.42
N ILE A 139 -13.94 3.53 -5.43
CA ILE A 139 -13.88 4.98 -5.33
C ILE A 139 -15.28 5.45 -5.00
N GLU A 140 -15.42 6.28 -3.96
CA GLU A 140 -16.69 6.90 -3.61
C GLU A 140 -16.59 8.42 -3.72
N SER A 141 -17.67 9.06 -4.17
CA SER A 141 -17.77 10.51 -4.23
C SER A 141 -18.81 11.05 -3.24
N SER A 142 -18.65 12.31 -2.85
CA SER A 142 -19.60 13.03 -2.01
C SER A 142 -19.66 14.52 -2.37
N ASN A 143 -20.82 15.12 -2.13
CA ASN A 143 -21.05 16.56 -2.22
C ASN A 143 -20.99 17.24 -0.84
N ASP A 144 -21.11 16.48 0.25
CA ASP A 144 -21.35 17.01 1.61
C ASP A 144 -20.53 16.30 2.72
N LEU A 145 -19.63 15.39 2.37
CA LEU A 145 -18.83 14.54 3.28
C LEU A 145 -19.62 13.55 4.14
N SER A 146 -20.95 13.57 4.08
CA SER A 146 -21.84 12.74 4.91
C SER A 146 -22.47 11.60 4.12
N ARG A 147 -22.88 11.87 2.87
CA ARG A 147 -23.46 10.89 1.95
C ARG A 147 -22.43 10.53 0.90
N TRP A 148 -22.15 9.24 0.79
CA TRP A 148 -21.15 8.71 -0.12
C TRP A 148 -21.82 7.77 -1.12
N THR A 149 -21.43 7.90 -2.38
CA THR A 149 -21.92 7.07 -3.49
C THR A 149 -20.75 6.37 -4.14
N ALA A 150 -20.86 5.06 -4.33
CA ALA A 150 -19.87 4.29 -5.09
C ALA A 150 -19.88 4.69 -6.56
N GLU A 151 -18.70 4.98 -7.09
CA GLU A 151 -18.50 5.40 -8.47
C GLU A 151 -18.02 4.23 -9.31
N SER A 152 -18.54 4.15 -10.54
CA SER A 152 -18.03 3.22 -11.53
C SER A 152 -16.68 3.72 -12.02
N ALA A 153 -15.60 3.14 -11.50
CA ALA A 153 -14.23 3.48 -11.85
C ALA A 153 -13.51 2.28 -12.46
N ASN A 154 -12.66 2.53 -13.46
CA ASN A 154 -11.72 1.52 -13.93
C ASN A 154 -10.45 1.58 -13.07
N VAL A 155 -10.30 0.64 -12.15
CA VAL A 155 -9.16 0.54 -11.24
C VAL A 155 -8.12 -0.44 -11.80
N VAL A 156 -6.87 0.01 -11.91
CA VAL A 156 -5.75 -0.78 -12.43
C VAL A 156 -4.56 -0.66 -11.49
N GLU A 157 -3.86 -1.77 -11.29
CA GLU A 157 -2.54 -1.79 -10.66
C GLU A 157 -1.46 -1.67 -11.76
N ASP A 158 -0.84 -0.50 -11.87
CA ASP A 158 0.16 -0.22 -12.92
C ASP A 158 1.53 -0.86 -12.60
N SER A 159 1.83 -1.01 -11.32
CA SER A 159 3.00 -1.72 -10.79
C SER A 159 2.66 -2.23 -9.38
N PRO A 160 3.35 -3.26 -8.85
CA PRO A 160 3.05 -3.80 -7.52
C PRO A 160 2.89 -2.69 -6.45
N GLY A 161 1.68 -2.59 -5.89
CA GLY A 161 1.32 -1.61 -4.84
C GLY A 161 1.03 -0.19 -5.31
N ARG A 162 1.06 0.09 -6.62
CA ARG A 162 0.69 1.38 -7.22
C ARG A 162 -0.54 1.23 -8.10
N TYR A 163 -1.57 1.98 -7.75
CA TYR A 163 -2.87 1.91 -8.39
C TYR A 163 -3.24 3.23 -9.06
N ARG A 164 -4.06 3.10 -10.09
CA ARG A 164 -4.76 4.23 -10.71
C ARG A 164 -6.24 3.90 -10.89
N GLY A 165 -7.06 4.94 -10.88
CA GLY A 165 -8.49 4.84 -11.10
C GLY A 165 -8.99 6.05 -11.87
N ALA A 166 -9.77 5.81 -12.92
CA ALA A 166 -10.43 6.87 -13.68
C ALA A 166 -11.95 6.73 -13.58
N LEU A 167 -12.64 7.84 -13.33
CA LEU A 167 -14.10 7.91 -13.21
C LEU A 167 -14.65 9.19 -13.85
N GLN A 168 -15.94 9.15 -14.22
CA GLN A 168 -16.70 10.31 -14.66
C GLN A 168 -17.65 10.72 -13.53
N VAL A 169 -17.56 11.96 -13.08
CA VAL A 169 -18.44 12.49 -12.02
C VAL A 169 -19.26 13.66 -12.51
N GLY A 170 -20.44 13.83 -11.92
CA GLY A 170 -21.25 15.03 -12.12
C GLY A 170 -20.54 16.29 -11.59
N ALA A 171 -20.91 17.44 -12.15
CA ALA A 171 -20.36 18.76 -11.80
C ALA A 171 -20.37 19.13 -10.31
N THR A 172 -21.15 18.43 -9.49
CA THR A 172 -21.33 18.72 -8.07
C THR A 172 -20.42 17.91 -7.15
N ALA A 173 -19.80 16.82 -7.62
CA ALA A 173 -18.90 15.99 -6.82
C ALA A 173 -17.68 16.80 -6.35
N ARG A 174 -17.46 16.85 -5.04
CA ARG A 174 -16.43 17.69 -4.40
C ARG A 174 -15.39 16.89 -3.62
N PHE A 175 -15.80 15.74 -3.11
CA PHE A 175 -14.97 14.93 -2.22
C PHE A 175 -14.88 13.52 -2.75
N PHE A 176 -13.70 12.91 -2.58
CA PHE A 176 -13.41 11.54 -2.99
C PHE A 176 -12.80 10.80 -1.83
N ARG A 177 -13.14 9.53 -1.70
CA ARG A 177 -12.44 8.61 -0.80
C ARG A 177 -12.25 7.25 -1.47
N LEU A 178 -11.25 6.52 -0.99
CA LEU A 178 -10.97 5.15 -1.38
C LEU A 178 -11.40 4.22 -0.27
N HIS A 179 -12.11 3.16 -0.63
CA HIS A 179 -12.44 2.07 0.26
C HIS A 179 -11.84 0.77 -0.27
N ARG A 180 -11.16 0.01 0.58
CA ARG A 180 -10.63 -1.31 0.22
C ARG A 180 -11.79 -2.30 0.17
N LEU A 181 -11.79 -3.16 -0.85
CA LEU A 181 -12.65 -4.33 -0.88
C LEU A 181 -11.93 -5.47 -0.14
N ASP A 182 -12.50 -5.92 0.98
CA ASP A 182 -11.98 -7.08 1.69
C ASP A 182 -12.43 -8.36 0.95
N GLY A 183 -11.48 -9.10 0.37
CA GLY A 183 -11.71 -10.44 -0.20
C GLY A 183 -11.36 -10.57 -1.68
N ALA A 184 -10.88 -11.76 -2.06
CA ALA A 184 -10.40 -12.21 -3.37
C ALA A 184 -11.46 -12.20 -4.49
N ALA A 185 -11.99 -11.03 -4.83
CA ALA A 185 -12.94 -10.85 -5.92
C ALA A 185 -12.56 -9.62 -6.76
N SER A 186 -11.49 -9.74 -7.52
CA SER A 186 -11.26 -8.91 -8.71
C SER A 186 -10.66 -9.79 -9.79
N ALA A 187 -11.43 -10.78 -10.21
CA ALA A 187 -11.26 -11.41 -11.50
C ALA A 187 -12.64 -11.42 -12.19
N VAL A 188 -12.67 -10.79 -13.37
CA VAL A 188 -13.69 -10.90 -14.41
C VAL A 188 -14.94 -10.01 -14.25
N SER A 189 -14.79 -8.71 -14.49
CA SER A 189 -15.78 -7.98 -15.29
C SER A 189 -15.33 -7.90 -16.75
N SER A 190 -15.02 -9.06 -17.35
CA SER A 190 -14.91 -9.16 -18.81
C SER A 190 -16.30 -9.12 -19.40
N GLN A 191 -16.53 -8.10 -20.23
CA GLN A 191 -17.68 -7.90 -21.10
C GLN A 191 -18.19 -9.23 -21.70
N ARG A 192 -19.45 -9.59 -21.43
CA ARG A 192 -20.26 -10.38 -22.38
C ARG A 192 -21.21 -9.41 -23.07
N SER A 193 -20.95 -9.15 -24.35
CA SER A 193 -21.94 -8.57 -25.25
C SER A 193 -23.19 -9.46 -25.29
N PRO A 194 -24.41 -8.89 -25.38
CA PRO A 194 -25.61 -9.68 -25.63
C PRO A 194 -25.60 -10.26 -27.06
N PRO A 195 -26.12 -11.46 -27.27
CA PRO A 195 -26.32 -12.00 -28.62
C PRO A 195 -27.38 -11.17 -29.35
N ILE A 196 -27.07 -10.82 -30.59
CA ILE A 196 -28.02 -10.25 -31.56
C ILE A 196 -29.05 -11.34 -31.88
N GLN A 197 -30.34 -11.04 -31.75
CA GLN A 197 -31.44 -11.85 -32.27
C GLN A 197 -31.65 -11.59 -33.77
#